data_AF-A0A1D2SJN2-F1
#
_entry.id   AF-A0A1D2SJN2-F1
#
_cell.length_a   1.000
_cell.length_b   1.000
_cell.length_c   1.000
_cell.angle_alpha   90.00
_cell.angle_beta   90.00
_cell.angle_gamma   90.00
#
_symmetry.space_group_name_H-M   'P 1'
#
loop_
_entity.id
_entity.type
_entity.pdbx_description
1 polymer ?
#
loop_
_entity_poly.entity_id
_entity_poly.type
_entity_poly.pdbx_seq_one_letter_code
_entity_poly.pdbx_strand_id
1 'polypeptide(L)'
;MSKSRAPRPRRHNIGEFVASGDWSDYWTTAISRAGHGRILVRGYPVEEIIERLNYTEVAYLVLAGELPDEHQTALFDLVLRSGVDQQFISAAVGAARFTASAFPDSPVPALASGMLASGSVTGSPQEPAEMLVEAIGWQLPEAETCIRIMQVWAERRGRVPGLGHPMHKSAEPRAVAVRRLAQGLDGWREHGRMLDAIEEHLAAVKGRKIPINLAGALGAVLADLGFDPLVIGGLGALGYGMALLAHITEEIRDGVPLRIIPDALGANYDGPEERHIPDRRNGS
;
A
#
# COMPACT_ATOMS: atom_id res chain seq x y z
N MET A 1 -11.88 -7.83 32.53
CA MET A 1 -11.98 -9.18 31.91
C MET A 1 -11.01 -9.22 30.74
N SER A 2 -10.10 -10.20 30.74
CA SER A 2 -8.93 -10.28 29.85
C SER A 2 -9.35 -10.58 28.40
N LYS A 3 -9.05 -9.67 27.46
CA LYS A 3 -9.23 -9.91 26.02
C LYS A 3 -8.20 -10.95 25.58
N SER A 4 -8.67 -12.15 25.21
CA SER A 4 -7.88 -13.18 24.53
C SER A 4 -7.32 -12.60 23.23
N ARG A 5 -6.03 -12.25 23.22
CA ARG A 5 -5.26 -12.07 21.98
C ARG A 5 -5.37 -13.40 21.22
N ALA A 6 -5.76 -13.36 19.94
CA ALA A 6 -5.64 -14.51 19.07
C ALA A 6 -4.25 -15.15 19.26
N PRO A 7 -4.15 -16.47 19.48
CA PRO A 7 -2.88 -17.10 19.80
C PRO A 7 -1.89 -16.79 18.69
N ARG A 8 -0.71 -16.27 19.06
CA ARG A 8 0.37 -16.09 18.10
C ARG A 8 0.65 -17.45 17.44
N PRO A 9 0.73 -17.52 16.10
CA PRO A 9 1.02 -18.78 15.44
C PRO A 9 2.32 -19.36 16.02
N ARG A 10 2.33 -20.67 16.27
CA ARG A 10 3.49 -21.39 16.78
C ARG A 10 4.65 -21.12 15.81
N ARG A 11 5.69 -20.42 16.27
CA ARG A 11 6.90 -20.26 15.47
C ARG A 11 7.60 -21.60 15.44
N HIS A 12 7.60 -22.26 14.28
CA HIS A 12 8.43 -23.44 14.09
C HIS A 12 9.90 -23.01 14.08
N ASN A 13 10.74 -23.72 14.81
CA ASN A 13 12.17 -23.45 14.87
C ASN A 13 12.87 -24.24 13.76
N ILE A 14 13.73 -23.59 12.97
CA ILE A 14 14.51 -24.27 11.92
C ILE A 14 15.33 -25.44 12.47
N GLY A 15 15.81 -25.34 13.72
CA GLY A 15 16.52 -26.42 14.39
C GLY A 15 15.68 -27.69 14.60
N GLU A 16 14.36 -27.56 14.77
CA GLU A 16 13.46 -28.72 14.92
C GLU A 16 13.37 -29.51 13.61
N PHE A 17 13.22 -28.83 12.48
CA PHE A 17 13.21 -29.45 11.14
C PHE A 17 14.56 -30.09 10.78
N VAL A 18 15.67 -29.38 11.06
CA VAL A 18 17.01 -29.91 10.80
C VAL A 18 17.29 -31.16 11.64
N ALA A 19 16.85 -31.18 12.90
CA ALA A 19 17.05 -32.32 13.79
C ALA A 19 16.15 -33.52 13.45
N SER A 20 14.88 -33.28 13.06
CA SER A 20 13.94 -34.34 12.71
C SER A 20 14.18 -34.92 11.31
N GLY A 21 14.69 -34.12 10.37
CA GLY A 21 14.73 -34.45 8.95
C GLY A 21 13.34 -34.49 8.28
N ASP A 22 12.28 -34.20 9.02
CA ASP A 22 10.90 -34.12 8.53
C ASP A 22 10.60 -32.69 8.10
N TRP A 23 10.41 -32.47 6.80
CA TRP A 23 10.13 -31.17 6.18
C TRP A 23 8.69 -31.05 5.69
N SER A 24 7.81 -31.98 6.07
CA SER A 24 6.48 -32.16 5.47
C SER A 24 5.55 -30.95 5.65
N ASP A 25 5.72 -30.15 6.71
CA ASP A 25 4.96 -28.93 6.98
C ASP A 25 5.81 -27.64 6.92
N TYR A 26 7.06 -27.70 6.46
CA TYR A 26 7.97 -26.55 6.39
C TYR A 26 7.51 -25.47 5.38
N TRP A 27 7.05 -25.91 4.20
CA TRP A 27 6.42 -25.04 3.19
C TRP A 27 4.95 -25.39 3.05
N THR A 28 4.09 -24.68 3.75
CA THR A 28 2.64 -24.85 3.68
C THR A 28 1.95 -23.60 3.16
N THR A 29 0.85 -23.78 2.44
CA THR A 29 0.00 -22.68 1.98
C THR A 29 -1.46 -23.10 2.00
N ALA A 30 -2.33 -22.16 2.39
CA ALA A 30 -3.79 -22.31 2.31
C ALA A 30 -4.38 -21.49 1.13
N ILE A 31 -3.53 -21.03 0.21
CA ILE A 31 -3.95 -20.16 -0.91
C ILE A 31 -4.32 -20.98 -2.14
N SER A 32 -3.49 -21.94 -2.53
CA SER A 32 -3.68 -22.71 -3.76
C SER A 32 -3.03 -24.08 -3.72
N ARG A 33 -3.46 -24.96 -4.62
CA ARG A 33 -2.85 -26.26 -4.90
C ARG A 33 -2.75 -26.45 -6.40
N ALA A 34 -1.58 -26.80 -6.91
CA ALA A 34 -1.38 -27.14 -8.32
C ALA A 34 -0.74 -28.54 -8.43
N GLY A 35 -1.35 -29.43 -9.20
CA GLY A 35 -0.80 -30.77 -9.45
C GLY A 35 -1.80 -31.74 -10.08
N HIS A 36 -1.29 -32.79 -10.74
CA HIS A 36 -2.10 -33.84 -11.38
C HIS A 36 -3.20 -33.32 -12.32
N GLY A 37 -2.93 -32.25 -13.08
CA GLY A 37 -3.88 -31.66 -14.01
C GLY A 37 -5.01 -30.86 -13.34
N ARG A 38 -4.91 -30.55 -12.05
CA ARG A 38 -5.89 -29.75 -11.30
C ARG A 38 -5.20 -28.57 -10.61
N ILE A 39 -5.80 -27.39 -10.73
CA ILE A 39 -5.38 -26.19 -10.00
C ILE A 39 -6.56 -25.73 -9.17
N LEU A 40 -6.33 -25.54 -7.87
CA LEU A 40 -7.29 -24.99 -6.93
C LEU A 40 -6.78 -23.67 -6.39
N VAL A 41 -7.64 -22.66 -6.29
CA VAL A 41 -7.39 -21.41 -5.58
C VAL A 41 -8.48 -21.26 -4.53
N ARG A 42 -8.09 -21.19 -3.26
CA ARG A 42 -9.00 -21.20 -2.10
C ARG A 42 -10.07 -22.30 -2.16
N GLY A 43 -9.70 -23.46 -2.73
CA GLY A 43 -10.59 -24.61 -2.88
C GLY A 43 -11.39 -24.67 -4.18
N TYR A 44 -11.45 -23.58 -4.96
CA TYR A 44 -12.18 -23.53 -6.24
C TYR A 44 -11.30 -23.95 -7.43
N PRO A 45 -11.80 -24.76 -8.37
CA PRO A 45 -11.10 -25.06 -9.62
C PRO A 45 -10.81 -23.79 -10.42
N VAL A 46 -9.60 -23.67 -10.96
CA VAL A 46 -9.20 -22.46 -11.70
C VAL A 46 -10.03 -22.25 -12.97
N GLU A 47 -10.52 -23.33 -13.58
CA GLU A 47 -11.37 -23.31 -14.76
C GLU A 47 -12.71 -22.62 -14.45
N GLU A 48 -13.32 -22.95 -13.30
CA GLU A 48 -14.54 -22.30 -12.85
C GLU A 48 -14.31 -20.82 -12.52
N ILE A 49 -13.14 -20.48 -11.95
CA ILE A 49 -12.75 -19.09 -11.70
C ILE A 49 -12.68 -18.31 -13.02
N ILE A 50 -12.01 -18.86 -14.04
CA ILE A 50 -11.86 -18.24 -15.36
C ILE A 50 -13.22 -18.04 -16.04
N GLU A 51 -14.13 -19.01 -15.92
CA GLU A 51 -15.43 -18.98 -16.59
C GLU A 51 -16.45 -18.05 -15.91
N ARG A 52 -16.33 -17.81 -14.60
CA ARG A 52 -17.42 -17.24 -13.79
C ARG A 52 -17.10 -15.98 -13.02
N LEU A 53 -15.83 -15.69 -12.75
CA LEU A 53 -15.44 -14.55 -11.91
C LEU A 53 -14.77 -13.45 -12.72
N ASN A 54 -15.04 -12.21 -12.35
CA ASN A 54 -14.30 -11.06 -12.84
C ASN A 54 -13.00 -10.86 -12.04
N TYR A 55 -12.09 -10.03 -12.55
CA TYR A 55 -10.78 -9.80 -11.93
C TYR A 55 -10.87 -9.33 -10.46
N THR A 56 -11.83 -8.45 -10.15
CA THR A 56 -12.04 -7.90 -8.80
C THR A 56 -12.46 -9.01 -7.83
N GLU A 57 -13.38 -9.89 -8.24
CA GLU A 57 -13.82 -11.04 -7.44
C GLU A 57 -12.68 -12.02 -7.19
N VAL A 58 -11.85 -12.29 -8.20
CA VAL A 58 -10.66 -13.15 -8.05
C VAL A 58 -9.65 -12.55 -7.08
N ALA A 59 -9.34 -11.25 -7.23
CA ALA A 59 -8.42 -10.58 -6.34
C ALA A 59 -8.93 -10.57 -4.88
N TYR A 60 -10.22 -10.35 -4.69
CA TYR A 60 -10.85 -10.44 -3.37
C TYR A 60 -10.75 -11.85 -2.80
N LEU A 61 -11.16 -12.88 -3.56
CA LEU A 61 -11.09 -14.29 -3.15
C LEU A 61 -9.69 -14.69 -2.69
N VAL A 62 -8.66 -14.34 -3.47
CA VAL A 62 -7.27 -14.70 -3.15
C VAL A 62 -6.83 -14.07 -1.82
N LEU A 63 -7.18 -12.81 -1.58
CA LEU A 63 -6.75 -12.05 -0.40
C LEU A 63 -7.58 -12.35 0.84
N ALA A 64 -8.91 -12.33 0.72
CA ALA A 64 -9.85 -12.54 1.82
C ALA A 64 -10.05 -14.03 2.15
N GLY A 65 -9.82 -14.92 1.18
CA GLY A 65 -9.98 -16.37 1.33
C GLY A 65 -11.37 -16.90 0.98
N GLU A 66 -12.36 -16.03 0.85
CA GLU A 66 -13.75 -16.36 0.51
C GLU A 66 -14.24 -15.48 -0.64
N LEU A 67 -15.27 -15.95 -1.37
CA LEU A 67 -15.88 -15.17 -2.43
C LEU A 67 -16.54 -13.90 -1.87
N PRO A 68 -16.39 -12.74 -2.54
CA PRO A 68 -17.11 -11.55 -2.14
C PRO A 68 -18.60 -11.66 -2.46
N ASP A 69 -19.43 -10.97 -1.69
CA ASP A 69 -20.77 -10.60 -2.14
C ASP A 69 -20.73 -9.41 -3.13
N GLU A 70 -21.88 -9.04 -3.70
CA GLU A 70 -21.99 -7.94 -4.67
C GLU A 70 -21.52 -6.60 -4.09
N HIS A 71 -21.78 -6.35 -2.80
CA HIS A 71 -21.41 -5.13 -2.12
C HIS A 71 -19.89 -5.06 -1.88
N GLN A 72 -19.29 -6.15 -1.40
CA GLN A 72 -17.84 -6.29 -1.25
C GLN A 72 -17.13 -6.13 -2.58
N THR A 73 -17.67 -6.73 -3.65
CA THR A 73 -17.14 -6.58 -5.02
C THR A 73 -17.16 -5.13 -5.48
N ALA A 74 -18.28 -4.43 -5.31
CA ALA A 74 -18.42 -3.03 -5.73
C ALA A 74 -17.48 -2.08 -4.95
N LEU A 75 -17.34 -2.27 -3.64
CA LEU A 75 -16.42 -1.48 -2.82
C LEU A 75 -14.96 -1.78 -3.12
N PHE A 76 -14.62 -3.04 -3.34
CA PHE A 76 -13.26 -3.43 -3.67
C PHE A 76 -12.86 -2.91 -5.06
N ASP A 77 -13.75 -2.98 -6.05
CA ASP A 77 -13.57 -2.35 -7.36
C ASP A 77 -13.32 -0.84 -7.23
N LEU A 78 -14.17 -0.15 -6.45
CA LEU A 78 -14.01 1.28 -6.16
C LEU A 78 -12.61 1.59 -5.64
N VAL A 79 -12.10 0.80 -4.69
CA VAL A 79 -10.75 0.99 -4.15
C VAL A 79 -9.69 0.80 -5.25
N LEU A 80 -9.74 -0.31 -5.99
CA LEU A 80 -8.74 -0.65 -7.00
C LEU A 80 -8.61 0.41 -8.08
N ARG A 81 -9.72 1.01 -8.51
CA ARG A 81 -9.73 2.06 -9.55
C ARG A 81 -9.49 3.48 -9.04
N SER A 82 -9.28 3.68 -7.74
CA SER A 82 -9.14 5.02 -7.16
C SER A 82 -7.70 5.54 -7.15
N GLY A 83 -6.72 4.64 -7.19
CA GLY A 83 -5.28 4.93 -7.17
C GLY A 83 -4.58 4.66 -8.49
N VAL A 84 -5.14 5.11 -9.62
CA VAL A 84 -4.67 4.72 -10.97
C VAL A 84 -3.27 5.24 -11.28
N ASP A 85 -3.09 6.56 -11.31
CA ASP A 85 -1.80 7.17 -11.68
C ASP A 85 -1.64 8.59 -11.12
N GLN A 86 -0.39 9.03 -10.95
CA GLN A 86 -0.02 10.41 -10.61
C GLN A 86 1.21 10.88 -11.38
N GLN A 87 1.49 10.32 -12.56
CA GLN A 87 2.63 10.66 -13.40
C GLN A 87 3.94 10.65 -12.59
N PHE A 88 4.82 11.63 -12.83
CA PHE A 88 6.13 11.76 -12.19
C PHE A 88 6.10 12.30 -10.75
N ILE A 89 4.93 12.59 -10.18
CA ILE A 89 4.82 12.86 -8.73
C ILE A 89 5.05 11.55 -7.95
N SER A 90 4.68 10.42 -8.54
CA SER A 90 4.94 9.10 -7.97
C SER A 90 6.41 8.72 -8.12
N ALA A 91 7.07 8.43 -6.99
CA ALA A 91 8.42 7.88 -6.98
C ALA A 91 8.50 6.54 -7.74
N ALA A 92 7.42 5.76 -7.73
CA ALA A 92 7.34 4.47 -8.41
C ALA A 92 7.48 4.59 -9.94
N VAL A 93 6.85 5.59 -10.55
CA VAL A 93 6.92 5.81 -12.00
C VAL A 93 8.34 6.21 -12.41
N GLY A 94 8.98 7.09 -11.65
CA GLY A 94 10.37 7.47 -11.89
C GLY A 94 11.30 6.26 -11.83
N ALA A 95 11.28 5.50 -10.73
CA ALA A 95 12.10 4.31 -10.54
C ALA A 95 11.89 3.27 -11.65
N ALA A 96 10.63 2.99 -12.01
CA ALA A 96 10.28 2.08 -13.07
C ALA A 96 10.86 2.52 -14.43
N ARG A 97 10.70 3.79 -14.82
CA ARG A 97 11.20 4.29 -16.11
C ARG A 97 12.72 4.36 -16.16
N PHE A 98 13.40 4.69 -15.06
CA PHE A 98 14.87 4.58 -14.99
C PHE A 98 15.32 3.14 -15.29
N THR A 99 14.73 2.15 -14.62
CA THR A 99 15.06 0.74 -14.88
C THR A 99 14.70 0.30 -16.30
N ALA A 100 13.55 0.72 -16.82
CA ALA A 100 13.12 0.39 -18.19
C ALA A 100 14.11 0.92 -19.25
N SER A 101 14.60 2.16 -19.07
CA SER A 101 15.59 2.76 -19.97
C SER A 101 16.95 2.04 -19.98
N ALA A 102 17.26 1.29 -18.92
CA ALA A 102 18.49 0.52 -18.77
C ALA A 102 18.31 -0.97 -19.13
N PHE A 103 17.08 -1.48 -19.12
CA PHE A 103 16.73 -2.87 -19.43
C PHE A 103 15.48 -2.91 -20.32
N PRO A 104 15.58 -2.58 -21.62
CA PRO A 104 14.42 -2.46 -22.50
C PRO A 104 13.86 -3.81 -22.99
N ASP A 105 14.60 -4.91 -22.80
CA ASP A 105 14.22 -6.24 -23.32
C ASP A 105 13.00 -6.84 -22.59
N SER A 106 12.66 -6.35 -21.39
CA SER A 106 11.50 -6.82 -20.63
C SER A 106 10.97 -5.75 -19.68
N PRO A 107 9.64 -5.61 -19.53
CA PRO A 107 9.07 -4.71 -18.55
C PRO A 107 9.18 -5.20 -17.09
N VAL A 108 9.48 -6.50 -16.87
CA VAL A 108 9.38 -7.12 -15.55
C VAL A 108 10.35 -6.51 -14.52
N PRO A 109 11.65 -6.30 -14.81
CA PRO A 109 12.56 -5.67 -13.85
C PRO A 109 12.14 -4.25 -13.47
N ALA A 110 11.63 -3.49 -14.45
CA ALA A 110 11.14 -2.14 -14.24
C ALA A 110 9.86 -2.12 -13.38
N LEU A 111 8.97 -3.10 -13.56
CA LEU A 111 7.77 -3.24 -12.73
C LEU A 111 8.16 -3.51 -11.27
N ALA A 112 9.12 -4.41 -11.04
CA ALA A 112 9.65 -4.67 -9.70
C ALA A 112 10.27 -3.41 -9.08
N SER A 113 11.06 -2.66 -9.84
CA SER A 113 11.66 -1.38 -9.41
C SER A 113 10.60 -0.37 -8.97
N GLY A 114 9.54 -0.18 -9.76
CA GLY A 114 8.41 0.68 -9.39
C GLY A 114 7.71 0.22 -8.11
N MET A 115 7.48 -1.08 -7.95
CA MET A 115 6.88 -1.63 -6.73
C MET A 115 7.76 -1.42 -5.49
N LEU A 116 9.09 -1.57 -5.61
CA LEU A 116 10.05 -1.31 -4.53
C LEU A 116 10.07 0.15 -4.07
N ALA A 117 9.73 1.08 -4.96
CA ALA A 117 9.63 2.50 -4.65
C ALA A 117 8.30 2.90 -3.98
N SER A 118 7.37 1.95 -3.76
CA SER A 118 6.11 2.18 -3.03
C SER A 118 6.28 1.87 -1.54
N GLY A 119 5.91 2.80 -0.65
CA GLY A 119 6.08 2.63 0.79
C GLY A 119 5.40 3.67 1.68
N SER A 120 5.85 3.78 2.93
CA SER A 120 5.21 4.56 4.00
C SER A 120 5.08 6.06 3.71
N VAL A 121 5.90 6.62 2.82
CA VAL A 121 5.89 8.04 2.46
C VAL A 121 5.23 8.33 1.11
N THR A 122 4.88 7.31 0.34
CA THR A 122 4.30 7.46 -1.01
C THR A 122 2.77 7.36 -1.01
N GLY A 123 2.13 7.60 0.13
CA GLY A 123 0.66 7.56 0.26
C GLY A 123 0.09 6.15 0.44
N SER A 124 0.79 5.27 1.17
CA SER A 124 0.24 3.95 1.54
C SER A 124 -0.99 4.07 2.45
N PRO A 125 -2.09 3.32 2.17
CA PRO A 125 -3.28 3.28 3.01
C PRO A 125 -3.12 2.42 4.28
N GLN A 126 -1.96 1.78 4.48
CA GLN A 126 -1.69 0.92 5.64
C GLN A 126 -1.74 1.69 6.97
N GLU A 127 -0.96 2.76 7.14
CA GLU A 127 -0.93 3.51 8.41
C GLU A 127 -2.30 4.11 8.78
N PRO A 128 -3.08 4.69 7.84
CA PRO A 128 -4.46 5.07 8.11
C PRO A 128 -5.31 3.90 8.60
N ALA A 129 -5.22 2.73 7.97
CA ALA A 129 -5.97 1.55 8.41
C ALA A 129 -5.53 1.07 9.81
N GLU A 130 -4.23 1.01 10.09
CA GLU A 130 -3.67 0.69 11.42
C GLU A 130 -4.20 1.65 12.49
N MET A 131 -4.18 2.96 12.20
CA MET A 131 -4.70 4.01 13.07
C MET A 131 -6.18 3.78 13.37
N LEU A 132 -7.01 3.53 12.34
CA LEU A 132 -8.45 3.36 12.49
C LEU A 132 -8.79 2.07 13.24
N VAL A 133 -8.13 0.96 12.91
CA VAL A 133 -8.31 -0.32 13.63
C VAL A 133 -7.90 -0.19 15.10
N GLU A 134 -6.79 0.50 15.40
CA GLU A 134 -6.35 0.78 16.76
C GLU A 134 -7.38 1.65 17.52
N ALA A 135 -7.88 2.71 16.87
CA ALA A 135 -8.89 3.62 17.42
C ALA A 135 -10.17 2.89 17.84
N ILE A 136 -10.74 2.08 16.94
CA ILE A 136 -11.95 1.29 17.21
C ILE A 136 -11.70 0.24 18.30
N GLY A 137 -10.53 -0.39 18.30
CA GLY A 137 -10.15 -1.40 19.28
C GLY A 137 -10.09 -0.89 20.73
N TRP A 138 -9.90 0.42 20.93
CA TRP A 138 -9.88 1.02 22.27
C TRP A 138 -11.26 1.04 22.94
N GLN A 139 -12.34 1.04 22.16
CA GLN A 139 -13.72 1.08 22.68
C GLN A 139 -13.95 2.27 23.65
N LEU A 140 -13.39 3.42 23.31
CA LEU A 140 -13.55 4.68 24.05
C LEU A 140 -14.64 5.54 23.40
N PRO A 141 -15.20 6.52 24.12
CA PRO A 141 -16.03 7.56 23.50
C PRO A 141 -15.29 8.24 22.34
N GLU A 142 -16.02 8.65 21.31
CA GLU A 142 -15.46 9.22 20.07
C GLU A 142 -14.52 10.41 20.34
N ALA A 143 -14.93 11.34 21.19
CA ALA A 143 -14.13 12.51 21.54
C ALA A 143 -12.80 12.13 22.22
N GLU A 144 -12.82 11.15 23.13
CA GLU A 144 -11.62 10.65 23.82
C GLU A 144 -10.70 9.90 22.84
N THR A 145 -11.29 9.12 21.93
CA THR A 145 -10.58 8.43 20.86
C THR A 145 -9.82 9.42 19.97
N CYS A 146 -10.47 10.50 19.52
CA CYS A 146 -9.85 11.52 18.68
C CYS A 146 -8.66 12.20 19.37
N ILE A 147 -8.81 12.59 20.63
CA ILE A 147 -7.73 13.20 21.43
C ILE A 147 -6.54 12.25 21.53
N ARG A 148 -6.81 10.98 21.84
CA ARG A 148 -5.77 9.96 22.01
C ARG A 148 -5.06 9.64 20.69
N ILE A 149 -5.77 9.59 19.57
CA ILE A 149 -5.15 9.43 18.24
C ILE A 149 -4.17 10.57 17.96
N MET A 150 -4.59 11.82 18.21
CA MET A 150 -3.73 12.98 17.99
C MET A 150 -2.44 12.91 18.81
N GLN A 151 -2.53 12.48 20.08
CA GLN A 151 -1.35 12.31 20.95
C GLN A 151 -0.43 11.20 20.43
N VAL A 152 -0.97 9.99 20.27
CA VAL A 152 -0.19 8.80 19.89
C VAL A 152 0.49 8.99 18.54
N TRP A 153 -0.20 9.53 17.54
CA TRP A 153 0.36 9.67 16.20
C TRP A 153 1.21 10.93 16.01
N ALA A 154 0.98 11.98 16.82
CA ALA A 154 1.96 13.07 16.92
C ALA A 154 3.29 12.56 17.49
N GLU A 155 3.28 11.71 18.52
CA GLU A 155 4.50 11.13 19.10
C GLU A 155 5.19 10.14 18.16
N ARG A 156 4.42 9.26 17.50
CA ARG A 156 4.97 8.21 16.61
C ARG A 156 5.51 8.77 15.29
N ARG A 157 4.82 9.75 14.69
CA ARG A 157 5.05 10.18 13.30
C ARG A 157 5.11 11.69 13.08
N GLY A 158 4.77 12.51 14.09
CA GLY A 158 4.64 13.96 13.95
C GLY A 158 3.42 14.41 13.12
N ARG A 159 2.57 13.48 12.68
CA ARG A 159 1.36 13.73 11.88
C ARG A 159 0.33 12.63 12.10
N VAL A 160 -0.93 12.96 11.84
CA VAL A 160 -2.03 11.98 11.80
C VAL A 160 -2.06 11.33 10.40
N PRO A 161 -1.95 9.99 10.27
CA PRO A 161 -2.06 9.31 8.99
C PRO A 161 -3.38 9.58 8.26
N GLY A 162 -3.35 9.60 6.93
CA GLY A 162 -4.55 9.76 6.10
C GLY A 162 -5.08 11.19 5.98
N LEU A 163 -4.47 12.14 6.69
CA LEU A 163 -4.84 13.56 6.67
C LEU A 163 -3.72 14.43 6.08
N GLY A 164 -4.11 15.39 5.27
CA GLY A 164 -3.25 16.38 4.62
C GLY A 164 -2.75 15.95 3.25
N HIS A 165 -2.56 16.94 2.38
CA HIS A 165 -2.02 16.76 1.04
C HIS A 165 -1.05 17.90 0.69
N PRO A 166 0.08 17.63 0.00
CA PRO A 166 1.01 18.67 -0.43
C PRO A 166 0.34 19.73 -1.31
N MET A 167 -0.45 19.29 -2.28
CA MET A 167 -1.08 20.15 -3.31
C MET A 167 -2.54 20.53 -3.04
N HIS A 168 -3.26 19.80 -2.18
CA HIS A 168 -4.71 19.98 -1.98
C HIS A 168 -4.95 20.49 -0.56
N LYS A 169 -5.14 21.80 -0.41
CA LYS A 169 -5.29 22.44 0.91
C LYS A 169 -6.72 22.37 1.45
N SER A 170 -7.72 22.36 0.58
CA SER A 170 -9.13 22.39 0.98
C SER A 170 -9.80 21.01 0.93
N ALA A 171 -9.63 20.28 -0.18
CA ALA A 171 -10.18 18.95 -0.39
C ALA A 171 -9.35 18.19 -1.41
N GLU A 172 -9.12 16.90 -1.17
CA GLU A 172 -8.49 16.01 -2.13
C GLU A 172 -9.59 15.34 -2.99
N PRO A 173 -9.62 15.57 -4.32
CA PRO A 173 -10.79 15.25 -5.14
C PRO A 173 -11.09 13.75 -5.19
N ARG A 174 -10.06 12.89 -5.11
CA ARG A 174 -10.24 11.44 -5.13
C ARG A 174 -10.80 10.93 -3.82
N ALA A 175 -10.29 11.37 -2.66
CA ALA A 175 -10.89 11.04 -1.36
C ALA A 175 -12.35 11.48 -1.28
N VAL A 176 -12.70 12.66 -1.79
CA VAL A 176 -14.11 13.11 -1.85
C VAL A 176 -14.97 12.15 -2.68
N ALA A 177 -14.47 11.73 -3.85
CA ALA A 177 -15.19 10.79 -4.71
C ALA A 177 -15.32 9.40 -4.07
N VAL A 178 -14.24 8.87 -3.50
CA VAL A 178 -14.21 7.58 -2.78
C VAL A 178 -15.21 7.60 -1.63
N ARG A 179 -15.15 8.60 -0.76
CA ARG A 179 -16.07 8.74 0.38
C ARG A 179 -17.52 8.76 -0.07
N ARG A 180 -17.87 9.59 -1.06
CA ARG A 180 -19.24 9.68 -1.58
C ARG A 180 -19.73 8.35 -2.15
N LEU A 181 -18.91 7.68 -2.96
CA LEU A 181 -19.29 6.42 -3.59
C LEU A 181 -19.37 5.28 -2.57
N ALA A 182 -18.44 5.21 -1.62
CA ALA A 182 -18.47 4.27 -0.52
C ALA A 182 -19.73 4.46 0.33
N GLN A 183 -20.13 5.70 0.64
CA GLN A 183 -21.39 5.98 1.34
C GLN A 183 -22.62 5.47 0.56
N GLY A 184 -22.66 5.69 -0.76
CA GLY A 184 -23.73 5.19 -1.62
C GLY A 184 -23.77 3.67 -1.74
N LEU A 185 -22.65 3.01 -1.46
CA LEU A 185 -22.49 1.57 -1.42
C LEU A 185 -22.53 1.01 0.01
N ASP A 186 -22.90 1.77 1.05
CA ASP A 186 -22.84 1.33 2.47
C ASP A 186 -21.44 0.87 2.96
N GLY A 187 -20.36 1.31 2.32
CA GLY A 187 -18.98 0.97 2.67
C GLY A 187 -18.20 2.04 3.44
N TRP A 188 -18.85 3.11 3.89
CA TRP A 188 -18.25 4.13 4.77
C TRP A 188 -18.82 3.99 6.18
N ARG A 189 -18.37 2.95 6.89
CA ARG A 189 -18.98 2.45 8.12
C ARG A 189 -18.25 2.95 9.35
N GLU A 190 -17.78 2.07 10.22
CA GLU A 190 -17.22 2.43 11.51
C GLU A 190 -15.87 3.14 11.36
N HIS A 191 -14.98 2.62 10.52
CA HIS A 191 -13.67 3.21 10.27
C HIS A 191 -13.79 4.49 9.45
N GLY A 192 -14.66 4.54 8.43
CA GLY A 192 -14.96 5.77 7.68
C GLY A 192 -15.49 6.90 8.56
N ARG A 193 -16.47 6.61 9.43
CA ARG A 193 -17.01 7.61 10.37
C ARG A 193 -15.98 8.07 11.40
N MET A 194 -15.15 7.16 11.89
CA MET A 194 -14.04 7.53 12.78
C MET A 194 -13.03 8.44 12.08
N LEU A 195 -12.73 8.21 10.79
CA LEU A 195 -11.86 9.09 10.02
C LEU A 195 -12.45 10.51 9.86
N ASP A 196 -13.76 10.61 9.63
CA ASP A 196 -14.46 11.90 9.58
C ASP A 196 -14.36 12.64 10.92
N ALA A 197 -14.61 11.95 12.04
CA ALA A 197 -14.50 12.53 13.38
C ALA A 197 -13.08 13.03 13.69
N ILE A 198 -12.05 12.28 13.28
CA ILE A 198 -10.64 12.68 13.43
C ILE A 198 -10.33 13.92 12.56
N GLU A 199 -10.83 13.99 11.32
CA GLU A 199 -10.68 15.19 10.45
C GLU A 199 -11.26 16.44 11.13
N GLU A 200 -12.50 16.33 11.62
CA GLU A 200 -13.22 17.43 12.27
C GLU A 200 -12.52 17.88 13.56
N HIS A 201 -12.11 16.93 14.40
CA HIS A 201 -11.40 17.23 15.64
C HIS A 201 -10.04 17.88 15.38
N LEU A 202 -9.27 17.35 14.42
CA LEU A 202 -7.99 17.95 14.03
C LEU A 202 -8.16 19.37 13.49
N ALA A 203 -9.21 19.61 12.70
CA ALA A 203 -9.52 20.93 12.16
C ALA A 203 -9.83 21.94 13.27
N ALA A 204 -10.60 21.53 14.29
CA ALA A 204 -10.89 22.35 15.46
C ALA A 204 -9.61 22.72 16.23
N VAL A 205 -8.72 21.75 16.46
CA VAL A 205 -7.44 21.98 17.19
C VAL A 205 -6.48 22.86 16.39
N LYS A 206 -6.43 22.72 15.07
CA LYS A 206 -5.49 23.47 14.20
C LYS A 206 -6.03 24.81 13.72
N GLY A 207 -7.32 25.10 13.94
CA GLY A 207 -7.99 26.30 13.43
C GLY A 207 -8.09 26.37 11.90
N ARG A 208 -7.86 25.25 11.21
CA ARG A 208 -7.95 25.15 9.75
C ARG A 208 -8.22 23.71 9.34
N LYS A 209 -8.91 23.52 8.22
CA LYS A 209 -9.15 22.19 7.66
C LYS A 209 -7.84 21.54 7.19
N ILE A 210 -7.69 20.26 7.50
CA ILE A 210 -6.62 19.39 6.99
C ILE A 210 -7.33 18.21 6.31
N PRO A 211 -7.44 18.21 4.97
CA PRO A 211 -8.36 17.31 4.29
C PRO A 211 -7.92 15.84 4.39
N ILE A 212 -8.89 14.93 4.43
CA ILE A 212 -8.66 13.51 4.14
C ILE A 212 -8.01 13.38 2.76
N ASN A 213 -6.93 12.62 2.69
CA ASN A 213 -6.28 12.25 1.44
C ASN A 213 -6.71 10.86 0.98
N LEU A 214 -6.36 10.52 -0.27
CA LEU A 214 -6.75 9.25 -0.87
C LEU A 214 -6.34 8.05 0.01
N ALA A 215 -5.12 8.05 0.56
CA ALA A 215 -4.65 6.96 1.41
C ALA A 215 -5.54 6.76 2.65
N GLY A 216 -6.00 7.86 3.26
CA GLY A 216 -6.96 7.84 4.36
C GLY A 216 -8.30 7.23 3.94
N ALA A 217 -8.87 7.69 2.82
CA ALA A 217 -10.14 7.20 2.32
C ALA A 217 -10.08 5.70 1.93
N LEU A 218 -9.02 5.26 1.25
CA LEU A 218 -8.84 3.84 0.90
C LEU A 218 -8.61 2.97 2.14
N GLY A 219 -7.81 3.45 3.10
CA GLY A 219 -7.58 2.74 4.36
C GLY A 219 -8.87 2.55 5.15
N ALA A 220 -9.74 3.56 5.20
CA ALA A 220 -11.04 3.45 5.85
C ALA A 220 -11.96 2.42 5.18
N VAL A 221 -12.13 2.51 3.85
CA VAL A 221 -13.02 1.58 3.11
C VAL A 221 -12.53 0.14 3.22
N LEU A 222 -11.23 -0.11 3.09
CA LEU A 222 -10.67 -1.46 3.20
C LEU A 222 -10.72 -2.00 4.63
N ALA A 223 -10.56 -1.16 5.65
CA ALA A 223 -10.76 -1.56 7.04
C ALA A 223 -12.23 -1.90 7.34
N ASP A 224 -13.18 -1.14 6.77
CA ASP A 224 -14.61 -1.44 6.85
C ASP A 224 -15.01 -2.73 6.10
N LEU A 225 -14.24 -3.13 5.08
CA LEU A 225 -14.33 -4.44 4.44
C LEU A 225 -13.67 -5.57 5.27
N GLY A 226 -12.96 -5.24 6.35
CA GLY A 226 -12.32 -6.20 7.25
C GLY A 226 -10.94 -6.69 6.81
N PHE A 227 -10.29 -6.01 5.85
CA PHE A 227 -8.92 -6.38 5.46
C PHE A 227 -7.91 -6.04 6.55
N ASP A 228 -6.93 -6.92 6.73
CA ASP A 228 -5.78 -6.65 7.61
C ASP A 228 -4.94 -5.48 7.08
N PRO A 229 -4.49 -4.53 7.92
CA PRO A 229 -3.71 -3.38 7.47
C PRO A 229 -2.46 -3.73 6.65
N LEU A 230 -1.84 -4.90 6.90
CA LEU A 230 -0.71 -5.38 6.10
C LEU A 230 -1.12 -5.66 4.64
N VAL A 231 -2.30 -6.25 4.43
CA VAL A 231 -2.85 -6.48 3.08
C VAL A 231 -3.21 -5.14 2.44
N ILE A 232 -3.78 -4.22 3.21
CA ILE A 232 -4.14 -2.87 2.76
C ILE A 232 -2.91 -2.13 2.21
N GLY A 233 -1.76 -2.25 2.87
CA GLY A 233 -0.49 -1.67 2.37
C GLY A 233 -0.10 -2.19 0.99
N GLY A 234 -0.21 -3.51 0.78
CA GLY A 234 0.04 -4.14 -0.52
C GLY A 234 -0.94 -3.67 -1.60
N LEU A 235 -2.23 -3.56 -1.28
CA LEU A 235 -3.26 -3.06 -2.20
C LEU A 235 -2.99 -1.61 -2.66
N GLY A 236 -2.50 -0.77 -1.75
CA GLY A 236 -2.08 0.59 -2.09
C GLY A 236 -1.00 0.64 -3.17
N ALA A 237 -0.04 -0.28 -3.14
CA ALA A 237 1.00 -0.39 -4.17
C ALA A 237 0.45 -0.99 -5.48
N LEU A 238 -0.36 -2.05 -5.37
CA LEU A 238 -0.94 -2.74 -6.52
C LEU A 238 -1.90 -1.88 -7.34
N GLY A 239 -2.57 -0.89 -6.73
CA GLY A 239 -3.44 0.05 -7.44
C GLY A 239 -2.73 0.80 -8.58
N TYR A 240 -1.42 1.04 -8.46
CA TYR A 240 -0.61 1.67 -9.50
C TYR A 240 -0.04 0.67 -10.52
N GLY A 241 -0.19 -0.64 -10.31
CA GLY A 241 0.51 -1.67 -11.09
C GLY A 241 0.22 -1.60 -12.59
N MET A 242 -1.03 -1.33 -12.98
CA MET A 242 -1.41 -1.20 -14.38
C MET A 242 -0.84 0.07 -15.02
N ALA A 243 -0.82 1.19 -14.28
CA ALA A 243 -0.21 2.44 -14.76
C ALA A 243 1.31 2.31 -14.87
N LEU A 244 1.97 1.64 -13.91
CA LEU A 244 3.40 1.33 -13.98
C LEU A 244 3.71 0.54 -15.25
N LEU A 245 2.97 -0.54 -15.53
CA LEU A 245 3.16 -1.32 -16.75
C LEU A 245 2.98 -0.48 -18.02
N ALA A 246 2.01 0.43 -18.04
CA ALA A 246 1.80 1.34 -19.16
C ALA A 246 3.01 2.29 -19.35
N HIS A 247 3.46 2.96 -18.29
CA HIS A 247 4.62 3.86 -18.34
C HIS A 247 5.92 3.15 -18.73
N ILE A 248 6.12 1.92 -18.25
CA ILE A 248 7.28 1.10 -18.59
C ILE A 248 7.25 0.76 -20.07
N THR A 249 6.10 0.29 -20.57
CA THR A 249 5.94 -0.09 -21.97
C THR A 249 6.13 1.11 -22.89
N GLU A 250 5.62 2.28 -22.50
CA GLU A 250 5.86 3.55 -23.21
C GLU A 250 7.35 3.88 -23.25
N GLU A 251 8.05 3.89 -22.10
CA GLU A 251 9.50 4.19 -22.05
C GLU A 251 10.34 3.24 -22.91
N ILE A 252 10.02 1.93 -22.90
CA ILE A 252 10.71 0.93 -23.73
C ILE A 252 10.48 1.20 -25.22
N ARG A 253 9.23 1.51 -25.62
CA ARG A 253 8.85 1.73 -27.02
C ARG A 253 9.36 3.05 -27.58
N ASP A 254 9.41 4.09 -26.75
CA ASP A 254 10.02 5.37 -27.11
C ASP A 254 11.54 5.20 -27.34
N GLY A 255 12.11 4.11 -26.86
CA GLY A 255 13.50 3.74 -27.11
C GLY A 255 14.48 4.70 -26.45
N VAL A 256 14.09 5.35 -25.35
CA VAL A 256 14.95 6.28 -24.61
C VAL A 256 16.05 5.48 -23.91
N PRO A 257 17.31 5.54 -24.38
CA PRO A 257 18.37 4.80 -23.74
C PRO A 257 18.88 5.59 -22.53
N LEU A 258 19.08 4.91 -21.41
CA LEU A 258 19.76 5.44 -20.23
C LEU A 258 19.24 6.82 -19.77
N ARG A 259 18.14 6.83 -19.02
CA ARG A 259 17.73 8.04 -18.29
C ARG A 259 18.83 8.47 -17.33
N ILE A 260 19.23 9.73 -17.42
CA ILE A 260 20.12 10.40 -16.48
C ILE A 260 19.37 11.50 -15.72
N ILE A 261 19.97 12.02 -14.66
CA ILE A 261 19.51 13.25 -14.00
C ILE A 261 20.37 14.40 -14.54
N PRO A 262 19.85 15.27 -15.42
CA PRO A 262 20.61 16.41 -15.92
C PRO A 262 20.85 17.45 -14.82
N ASP A 263 21.96 18.19 -14.92
CA ASP A 263 22.29 19.30 -14.00
C ASP A 263 21.17 20.33 -13.91
N ALA A 264 20.45 20.58 -15.01
CA ALA A 264 19.30 21.50 -15.06
C ALA A 264 18.13 21.06 -14.17
N LEU A 265 18.05 19.78 -13.77
CA LEU A 265 17.08 19.29 -12.78
C LEU A 265 17.59 19.38 -11.34
N GLY A 266 18.74 20.03 -11.11
CA GLY A 266 19.28 20.34 -9.79
C GLY A 266 20.23 19.29 -9.22
N ALA A 267 20.84 18.45 -10.07
CA ALA A 267 21.97 17.63 -9.65
C ALA A 267 23.15 18.55 -9.31
N ASN A 268 23.48 18.66 -8.02
CA ASN A 268 24.54 19.52 -7.53
C ASN A 268 25.48 18.70 -6.64
N TYR A 269 26.78 18.81 -6.88
CA TYR A 269 27.80 18.26 -6.00
C TYR A 269 27.99 19.20 -4.81
N ASP A 270 27.61 18.77 -3.60
CA ASP A 270 27.79 19.50 -2.34
C ASP A 270 28.93 18.92 -1.49
N GLY A 271 29.91 18.32 -2.16
CA GLY A 271 31.11 17.79 -1.52
C GLY A 271 32.27 18.78 -1.56
N PRO A 272 33.42 18.41 -1.00
CA PRO A 272 34.60 19.27 -1.05
C PRO A 272 35.14 19.42 -2.47
N GLU A 273 35.69 20.60 -2.77
CA GLU A 273 36.39 20.94 -4.01
C GLU A 273 37.57 20.00 -4.32
N GLU A 274 38.18 20.19 -5.49
CA GLU A 274 39.34 19.43 -5.93
C GLU A 274 40.45 19.43 -4.86
N ARG A 275 40.91 18.22 -4.47
CA ARG A 275 41.96 17.99 -3.47
C ARG A 275 42.91 16.91 -3.99
N HIS A 276 44.21 17.15 -3.91
CA HIS A 276 45.22 16.22 -4.42
C HIS A 276 45.66 15.20 -3.35
N ILE A 277 45.89 13.97 -3.79
CA ILE A 277 46.41 12.89 -2.93
C ILE A 277 47.87 13.24 -2.56
N PRO A 278 48.25 13.27 -1.27
CA PRO A 278 49.62 13.56 -0.86
C PRO A 278 50.62 12.54 -1.42
N ASP A 279 51.83 13.00 -1.75
CA ASP A 279 52.92 12.11 -2.14
C ASP A 279 53.17 11.05 -1.06
N ARG A 280 53.25 9.78 -1.46
CA ARG A 280 53.71 8.72 -0.56
C ARG A 280 55.17 9.02 -0.23
N ARG A 281 55.45 9.41 1.00
CA ARG A 281 56.83 9.49 1.50
C ARG A 281 57.47 8.11 1.33
N ASN A 282 58.43 7.99 0.42
CA ASN A 282 59.35 6.85 0.44
C ASN A 282 60.07 6.92 1.79
N GLY A 283 59.85 5.92 2.64
CA GLY A 283 60.46 5.86 3.96
C GLY A 283 61.98 5.96 3.85
N SER A 284 62.54 6.99 4.48
CA SER A 284 63.94 7.09 4.87
C SER A 284 64.18 6.30 6.16
#